data_AF-A0A1F7LFW3-F1
#
_entry.id   AF-A0A1F7LFW3-F1
#
_cell.length_a   1.000
_cell.length_b   1.000
_cell.length_c   1.000
_cell.angle_alpha   90.00
_cell.angle_beta   90.00
_cell.angle_gamma   90.00
#
_symmetry.space_group_name_H-M   'P 1'
#
loop_
_entity.id
_entity.type
_entity.pdbx_description
1 polymer ?
#
loop_
_entity_poly.entity_id
_entity_poly.type
_entity_poly.pdbx_seq_one_letter_code
_entity_poly.pdbx_strand_id
1 'polypeptide(L)'
;MRRLDIPLPLDVYQRLRKEARAARQPATVVARHAIEAWLRQRRRAAVHKAISAYANVMAGTGADLDPALEAASLEHLAEEERRAQRRRRNRSR
;
A
#
# COMPACT_ATOMS: atom_id res chain seq x y z
N MET A 1 -26.24 18.27 -4.82
CA MET A 1 -26.28 16.91 -4.21
C MET A 1 -27.33 16.08 -4.91
N ARG A 2 -27.10 14.78 -5.09
CA ARG A 2 -28.09 13.83 -5.66
C ARG A 2 -28.43 12.79 -4.59
N ARG A 3 -29.71 12.43 -4.45
CA ARG A 3 -30.17 11.41 -3.50
C ARG A 3 -30.06 10.05 -4.17
N LEU A 4 -29.60 9.07 -3.41
CA LEU A 4 -29.49 7.67 -3.82
C LEU A 4 -30.20 6.85 -2.75
N ASP A 5 -31.36 6.30 -3.10
CA ASP A 5 -32.16 5.48 -2.21
C ASP A 5 -31.69 4.04 -2.34
N ILE A 6 -30.91 3.59 -1.34
CA ILE A 6 -30.35 2.24 -1.30
C ILE A 6 -31.10 1.44 -0.23
N PRO A 7 -31.81 0.36 -0.59
CA PRO A 7 -32.35 -0.55 0.41
C PRO A 7 -31.19 -1.24 1.12
N LEU A 8 -31.12 -1.07 2.44
CA LEU A 8 -30.10 -1.71 3.27
C LEU A 8 -30.69 -2.94 3.97
N PRO A 9 -29.96 -4.06 4.00
CA PRO A 9 -30.26 -5.14 4.93
C PRO A 9 -30.37 -4.63 6.37
N LEU A 10 -31.28 -5.20 7.14
CA LEU A 10 -31.61 -4.72 8.48
C LEU A 10 -30.39 -4.70 9.42
N ASP A 11 -29.54 -5.72 9.33
CA ASP A 11 -28.31 -5.84 10.10
C ASP A 11 -27.31 -4.71 9.79
N VAL A 12 -27.12 -4.41 8.50
CA VAL A 12 -26.24 -3.32 8.05
C VAL A 12 -26.79 -1.97 8.52
N TYR A 13 -28.10 -1.76 8.39
CA TYR A 13 -28.76 -0.54 8.86
C TYR A 13 -28.59 -0.34 10.38
N GLN A 14 -28.78 -1.39 11.17
CA GLN A 14 -28.63 -1.33 12.63
C GLN A 14 -27.18 -1.01 13.03
N ARG A 15 -26.20 -1.67 12.40
CA ARG A 15 -24.77 -1.41 12.63
C ARG A 15 -24.41 0.03 12.28
N LEU A 16 -24.82 0.52 11.12
CA LEU A 16 -24.61 1.90 10.70
C LEU A 16 -25.21 2.90 11.70
N ARG A 17 -26.43 2.65 12.19
CA ARG A 17 -27.07 3.51 13.19
C ARG A 17 -26.34 3.50 14.53
N LYS A 18 -25.83 2.35 14.96
CA LYS A 18 -25.04 2.22 16.19
C LYS A 18 -23.76 3.06 16.09
N GLU A 19 -23.03 2.92 15.00
CA GLU A 19 -21.79 3.69 14.75
C GLU A 19 -22.08 5.19 14.64
N ALA A 20 -23.14 5.57 13.94
CA ALA A 20 -23.56 6.97 13.82
C ALA A 20 -23.90 7.59 15.18
N ARG A 21 -24.59 6.84 16.05
CA ARG A 21 -24.89 7.27 17.42
C ARG A 21 -23.62 7.42 18.25
N ALA A 22 -22.69 6.47 18.16
CA ALA A 22 -21.41 6.51 18.87
C ALA A 22 -20.56 7.72 18.42
N ALA A 23 -20.53 7.98 17.12
CA ALA A 23 -19.84 9.13 16.51
C ALA A 23 -20.58 10.47 16.68
N ARG A 24 -21.81 10.46 17.24
CA ARG A 24 -22.70 11.63 17.35
C ARG A 24 -22.92 12.35 16.01
N GLN A 25 -23.05 11.57 14.93
CA GLN A 25 -23.25 12.07 13.58
C GLN A 25 -24.51 11.47 12.95
N PRO A 26 -25.13 12.13 11.97
CA PRO A 26 -26.22 11.53 11.20
C PRO A 26 -25.73 10.28 10.45
N ALA A 27 -26.56 9.23 10.41
CA ALA A 27 -26.23 7.97 9.73
C ALA A 27 -25.89 8.15 8.24
N THR A 28 -26.51 9.13 7.59
CA THR A 28 -26.22 9.49 6.19
C THR A 28 -24.82 10.08 5.99
N VAL A 29 -24.28 10.81 6.98
CA VAL A 29 -22.92 11.34 6.94
C VAL A 29 -21.91 10.20 7.06
N VAL A 30 -22.13 9.32 8.04
CA VAL A 30 -21.28 8.13 8.24
C VAL A 30 -21.30 7.22 7.01
N ALA A 31 -22.48 6.96 6.44
CA ALA A 31 -22.61 6.17 5.23
C ALA A 31 -21.85 6.79 4.05
N ARG A 32 -22.00 8.10 3.83
CA ARG A 32 -21.28 8.80 2.77
C ARG A 32 -19.76 8.68 2.95
N HIS A 33 -19.26 8.91 4.17
CA HIS A 33 -17.83 8.81 4.44
C HIS A 33 -17.31 7.38 4.24
N ALA A 34 -18.07 6.37 4.64
CA ALA A 34 -17.73 4.97 4.42
C ALA A 34 -17.66 4.64 2.92
N ILE A 35 -18.64 5.08 2.13
CA ILE A 35 -18.66 4.88 0.67
C ILE A 35 -17.46 5.57 0.01
N GLU A 36 -17.18 6.82 0.38
CA GLU A 36 -16.04 7.55 -0.17
C GLU A 36 -14.70 6.89 0.18
N ALA A 37 -14.54 6.44 1.43
CA ALA A 37 -13.34 5.72 1.86
C ALA A 37 -13.17 4.41 1.08
N TRP A 38 -14.26 3.65 0.91
CA TRP A 38 -14.25 2.42 0.13
C TRP A 38 -13.90 2.67 -1.34
N LEU A 39 -14.47 3.70 -1.97
CA LEU A 39 -14.15 4.06 -3.36
C LEU A 39 -12.67 4.45 -3.51
N ARG A 40 -12.13 5.24 -2.57
CA ARG A 40 -10.70 5.59 -2.57
C ARG A 40 -9.82 4.35 -2.43
N GLN A 41 -10.16 3.44 -1.51
CA GLN A 41 -9.42 2.20 -1.32
C GLN A 41 -9.48 1.31 -2.56
N ARG A 42 -10.65 1.17 -3.19
CA ARG A 42 -10.83 0.40 -4.41
C ARG A 42 -10.00 0.95 -5.56
N ARG A 43 -9.93 2.28 -5.71
CA ARG A 43 -9.05 2.93 -6.69
C ARG A 43 -7.58 2.64 -6.42
N ARG A 44 -7.13 2.78 -5.17
CA ARG A 44 -5.74 2.47 -4.78
C ARG A 44 -5.38 1.01 -5.07
N ALA A 45 -6.26 0.08 -4.73
CA ALA A 45 -6.06 -1.34 -5.00
C ALA A 45 -5.99 -1.63 -6.51
N ALA A 46 -6.82 -0.98 -7.32
CA ALA A 46 -6.80 -1.13 -8.78
C ALA A 46 -5.48 -0.63 -9.39
N VAL A 47 -5.01 0.55 -8.96
CA VAL A 47 -3.71 1.10 -9.40
C VAL A 47 -2.57 0.17 -8.99
N HIS A 48 -2.55 -0.28 -7.74
CA HIS A 48 -1.54 -1.20 -7.26
C HIS A 48 -1.52 -2.49 -8.09
N LYS A 49 -2.69 -3.09 -8.34
CA LYS A 49 -2.80 -4.28 -9.20
C LYS A 49 -2.26 -4.04 -10.60
N ALA A 50 -2.55 -2.88 -11.21
CA ALA A 50 -2.05 -2.54 -12.54
C ALA A 50 -0.52 -2.40 -12.55
N ILE A 51 0.05 -1.73 -11.55
CA ILE A 51 1.51 -1.59 -11.38
C ILE A 51 2.15 -2.97 -11.19
N SER A 52 1.62 -3.80 -10.30
CA SER A 52 2.14 -5.15 -10.07
C SER A 52 2.08 -6.02 -11.33
N ALA A 53 0.99 -5.94 -12.09
CA ALA A 53 0.86 -6.67 -13.36
C ALA A 53 1.91 -6.20 -14.37
N TYR A 54 2.13 -4.89 -14.50
CA TYR A 54 3.15 -4.34 -15.37
C TYR A 54 4.56 -4.77 -14.94
N ALA A 55 4.89 -4.61 -13.64
CA ALA A 55 6.19 -4.99 -13.10
C ALA A 55 6.47 -6.49 -13.32
N ASN A 56 5.49 -7.37 -13.11
CA ASN A 56 5.65 -8.80 -13.38
C ASN A 56 5.96 -9.10 -14.86
N VAL A 57 5.37 -8.34 -15.79
CA VAL A 57 5.64 -8.50 -17.23
C VAL A 57 7.01 -7.94 -17.60
N MET A 58 7.44 -6.86 -16.96
CA MET A 58 8.70 -6.18 -17.27
C MET A 58 9.89 -6.67 -16.43
N ALA A 59 9.68 -7.54 -15.46
CA ALA A 59 10.72 -8.08 -14.60
C ALA A 59 11.88 -8.68 -15.43
N GLY A 60 13.12 -8.31 -15.09
CA GLY A 60 14.32 -8.73 -15.82
C GLY A 60 14.50 -8.12 -17.21
N THR A 61 13.59 -7.23 -17.66
CA THR A 61 13.79 -6.44 -18.87
C THR A 61 14.53 -5.13 -18.55
N GLY A 62 14.96 -4.40 -19.57
CA GLY A 62 15.59 -3.09 -19.38
C GLY A 62 14.69 -2.01 -18.72
N ALA A 63 13.39 -2.27 -18.56
CA ALA A 63 12.50 -1.38 -17.80
C ALA A 63 12.48 -1.69 -16.29
N ASP A 64 13.03 -2.82 -15.87
CA ASP A 64 13.16 -3.26 -14.47
C ASP A 64 14.59 -3.05 -13.94
N LEU A 65 15.59 -3.20 -14.80
CA LEU A 65 17.01 -3.06 -14.45
C LEU A 65 17.47 -1.61 -14.68
N ASP A 66 17.89 -0.92 -13.62
CA ASP A 66 18.54 0.39 -13.68
C ASP A 66 20.07 0.21 -13.50
N PRO A 67 20.88 0.38 -14.56
CA PRO A 67 22.32 0.14 -14.51
C PRO A 67 23.05 1.00 -13.47
N ALA A 68 22.58 2.21 -13.21
CA ALA A 68 23.21 3.08 -12.21
C ALA A 68 22.94 2.55 -10.79
N LEU A 69 21.72 2.04 -10.55
CA LEU A 69 21.36 1.43 -9.27
C LEU A 69 22.08 0.10 -9.02
N GLU A 70 22.26 -0.70 -10.07
CA GLU A 70 23.05 -1.94 -10.01
C GLU A 70 24.51 -1.66 -9.66
N ALA A 71 25.14 -0.70 -10.35
CA ALA A 71 26.52 -0.30 -10.08
C ALA A 71 26.70 0.18 -8.63
N ALA A 72 25.81 1.05 -8.16
CA ALA A 72 25.82 1.54 -6.78
C ALA A 72 25.63 0.39 -5.76
N SER A 73 24.80 -0.60 -6.08
CA SER A 73 24.58 -1.77 -5.21
C SER A 73 25.84 -2.63 -5.08
N LEU A 74 26.55 -2.87 -6.20
CA LEU A 74 27.82 -3.62 -6.20
C LEU A 74 28.89 -2.89 -5.39
N GLU A 75 29.02 -1.57 -5.55
CA GLU A 75 29.95 -0.75 -4.76
C GLU A 75 29.67 -0.87 -3.25
N HIS A 76 28.40 -0.75 -2.87
CA HIS A 76 27.98 -0.87 -1.48
C HIS A 76 28.28 -2.25 -0.89
N LEU A 77 27.96 -3.33 -1.62
CA LEU A 77 28.24 -4.70 -1.19
C LEU A 77 29.76 -4.93 -1.02
N ALA A 78 30.58 -4.43 -1.96
CA ALA A 78 32.02 -4.52 -1.86
C ALA A 78 32.57 -3.78 -0.63
N GLU A 79 32.00 -2.62 -0.26
CA GLU A 79 32.35 -1.95 0.99
C GLU A 79 32.00 -2.74 2.24
N GLU A 80 30.80 -3.31 2.30
CA GLU A 80 30.35 -4.11 3.44
C GLU A 80 31.23 -5.35 3.63
N GLU A 81 31.61 -6.03 2.55
CA GLU A 81 32.57 -7.14 2.61
C GLU A 81 33.94 -6.69 3.14
N ARG A 82 34.47 -5.57 2.63
CA ARG A 82 35.74 -5.01 3.12
C ARG A 82 35.67 -4.70 4.61
N ARG A 83 34.56 -4.13 5.10
CA ARG A 83 34.33 -3.85 6.52
C ARG A 83 34.25 -5.14 7.34
N ALA A 84 33.55 -6.16 6.85
CA ALA A 84 33.45 -7.46 7.51
C ALA A 84 34.80 -8.16 7.63
N GLN A 85 35.62 -8.14 6.57
CA GLN A 85 36.96 -8.70 6.58
C GLN A 85 37.88 -7.99 7.59
N ARG A 86 37.84 -6.65 7.65
CA ARG A 86 38.58 -5.87 8.66
C ARG A 86 38.20 -6.27 10.09
N ARG A 87 36.89 -6.44 10.36
CA ARG A 87 36.40 -6.88 11.68
C ARG A 87 36.92 -8.28 12.06
N ARG A 88 36.93 -9.23 11.13
CA ARG A 88 37.45 -10.60 11.35
C ARG A 88 38.95 -10.58 11.66
N ARG A 89 39.72 -9.79 10.89
CA ARG A 89 41.17 -9.65 11.08
C ARG A 89 41.52 -9.02 12.42
N ASN A 90 40.76 -8.03 12.89
CA ASN A 90 40.99 -7.39 14.18
C ASN A 90 40.57 -8.25 15.38
N ARG A 91 39.71 -9.26 15.20
CA ARG A 91 39.34 -10.23 16.25
C ARG A 91 40.34 -11.38 16.42
N SER A 92 41.23 -11.57 15.45
CA SER A 92 42.22 -12.65 15.43
C SER A 92 43.62 -12.17 15.87
N ARG A 93 43.71 -10.94 16.34
CA ARG A 93 44.88 -10.30 16.97
C ARG A 93 44.53 -10.01 18.42
#